data_AF-A0A519K5N1-F1
#
_entry.id   AF-A0A519K5N1-F1
#
_cell.length_a   1.000
_cell.length_b   1.000
_cell.length_c   1.000
_cell.angle_alpha   90.00
_cell.angle_beta   90.00
_cell.angle_gamma   90.00
#
_symmetry.space_group_name_H-M   'P 1'
#
loop_
_entity.id
_entity.type
_entity.pdbx_description
1 polymer ?
#
loop_
_entity_poly.entity_id
_entity_poly.type
_entity_poly.pdbx_seq_one_letter_code
_entity_poly.pdbx_strand_id
1 'polypeptide(L)'
;SITRPFDLGQFQATLSLQGRDLADLYLLTGITTPNTPPYRLSGRLTRDDSKYSFNAFSGRVGSSDLSGDLVVDRIDNRLRVDAVMHSRLLDIEDLASVLGGTPTVTPAGNTVVTSGQPGRLLPDAPLAVGRLRTMDGSLKYTAAQVKRNELDIRKVELGAELDKAILNLDPVAFTFNRGELRGTAKINAKRDVPYSAVDFRLRGYPLESIIPARGGAPTVTGSALGRAQLEGSGASIHEGRAQLEGSGASIHDFAAASKGQITVVVPQGRMRAAFAELLGINASAGLFRLLGGDESEAEIRCAVADFRVASGKATARTFVVDTTPVLAQGAGVIDLGAETMNLRIDGETKEARLIRLWSPIVVQGPLTAPRVGIDTGSVVAQAGLAGILGAVINPLVALLPFVDPGLAEDANCGALVSSAR
;
A
#
# COMPACT_ATOMS: atom_id res chain seq x y z
N SER A 1 -41.36 -21.95 6.88
CA SER A 1 -42.13 -22.98 7.59
C SER A 1 -41.70 -23.02 9.04
N ILE A 2 -42.66 -23.12 9.95
CA ILE A 2 -42.39 -23.44 11.34
C ILE A 2 -42.56 -24.96 11.44
N THR A 3 -41.48 -25.67 11.75
CA THR A 3 -41.46 -27.14 11.73
C THR A 3 -42.35 -27.72 12.83
N ARG A 4 -42.43 -27.03 13.97
CA ARG A 4 -43.27 -27.37 15.13
C ARG A 4 -44.10 -26.14 15.53
N PRO A 5 -45.44 -26.13 15.32
CA PRO A 5 -46.28 -25.00 15.70
C PRO A 5 -46.01 -24.59 17.15
N PHE A 6 -45.74 -23.31 17.39
CA PHE A 6 -45.34 -22.70 18.68
C PHE A 6 -43.90 -22.93 19.18
N ASP A 7 -43.06 -23.66 18.45
CA ASP A 7 -41.60 -23.69 18.71
C ASP A 7 -40.89 -22.75 17.73
N LEU A 8 -40.52 -21.56 18.22
CA LEU A 8 -39.75 -20.57 17.47
C LEU A 8 -38.22 -20.78 17.57
N GLY A 9 -37.79 -21.79 18.33
CA GLY A 9 -36.42 -22.28 18.34
C GLY A 9 -36.07 -23.01 17.04
N GLN A 10 -37.06 -23.59 16.35
CA GLN A 10 -36.85 -24.28 15.08
C GLN A 10 -37.75 -23.75 13.96
N PHE A 11 -37.14 -23.07 13.00
CA PHE A 11 -37.87 -22.61 11.81
C PHE A 11 -36.98 -22.54 10.58
N GLN A 12 -37.64 -22.50 9.43
CA GLN A 12 -37.02 -22.18 8.15
C GLN A 12 -37.78 -21.00 7.53
N ALA A 13 -37.05 -20.04 6.98
CA ALA A 13 -37.60 -18.85 6.35
C ALA A 13 -36.74 -18.44 5.16
N THR A 14 -37.31 -17.66 4.26
CA THR A 14 -36.52 -16.85 3.34
C THR A 14 -36.32 -15.50 3.99
N LEU A 15 -35.07 -15.12 4.24
CA LEU A 15 -34.72 -13.83 4.82
C LEU A 15 -34.23 -12.90 3.71
N SER A 16 -34.77 -11.70 3.66
CA SER A 16 -34.27 -10.61 2.82
C SER A 16 -33.90 -9.43 3.72
N LEU A 17 -32.66 -8.98 3.61
CA LEU A 17 -32.09 -7.88 4.39
C LEU A 17 -31.70 -6.74 3.44
N GLN A 18 -31.96 -5.50 3.83
CA GLN A 18 -31.41 -4.33 3.15
C GLN A 18 -31.12 -3.23 4.17
N GLY A 19 -30.05 -2.47 3.92
CA GLY A 19 -29.63 -1.39 4.82
C GLY A 19 -28.59 -0.51 4.17
N ARG A 20 -28.20 0.57 4.88
CA ARG A 20 -27.18 1.51 4.41
C ARG A 20 -25.76 1.04 4.73
N ASP A 21 -25.61 0.30 5.83
CA ASP A 21 -24.35 -0.24 6.31
C ASP A 21 -24.61 -1.57 7.03
N LEU A 22 -23.83 -2.62 6.75
CA LEU A 22 -23.93 -3.88 7.48
C LEU A 22 -23.63 -3.68 8.98
N ALA A 23 -22.75 -2.74 9.34
CA ALA A 23 -22.40 -2.43 10.72
C ALA A 23 -23.60 -2.06 11.61
N ASP A 24 -24.71 -1.61 11.02
CA ASP A 24 -25.96 -1.29 11.72
C ASP A 24 -26.68 -2.55 12.25
N LEU A 25 -26.41 -3.72 11.66
CA LEU A 25 -27.00 -5.00 12.10
C LEU A 25 -26.53 -5.39 13.51
N TYR A 26 -25.42 -4.84 13.99
CA TYR A 26 -24.91 -5.09 15.33
C TYR A 26 -25.96 -4.80 16.41
N LEU A 27 -26.75 -3.73 16.25
CA LEU A 27 -27.78 -3.33 17.22
C LEU A 27 -28.94 -4.34 17.31
N LEU A 28 -29.16 -5.13 16.26
CA LEU A 28 -30.24 -6.11 16.18
C LEU A 28 -29.78 -7.53 16.49
N THR A 29 -28.54 -7.87 16.12
CA THR A 29 -28.05 -9.25 16.10
C THR A 29 -26.88 -9.50 17.06
N GLY A 30 -26.19 -8.45 17.52
CA GLY A 30 -24.93 -8.55 18.24
C GLY A 30 -23.74 -9.02 17.38
N ILE A 31 -23.93 -9.24 16.07
CA ILE A 31 -22.89 -9.65 15.13
C ILE A 31 -22.07 -8.43 14.73
N THR A 32 -20.75 -8.55 14.85
CA THR A 32 -19.82 -7.50 14.44
C THR A 32 -19.49 -7.65 12.97
N THR A 33 -19.96 -6.70 12.17
CA THR A 33 -19.56 -6.54 10.77
C THR A 33 -18.78 -5.23 10.58
N PRO A 34 -17.92 -5.14 9.55
CA PRO A 34 -17.27 -3.90 9.18
C PRO A 34 -18.29 -2.89 8.62
N ASN A 35 -17.87 -1.64 8.50
CA ASN A 35 -18.62 -0.64 7.75
C ASN A 35 -18.65 -1.04 6.26
N THR A 36 -19.80 -0.88 5.62
CA THR A 36 -19.97 -1.17 4.20
C THR A 36 -20.82 -0.11 3.50
N PRO A 37 -20.82 -0.06 2.15
CA PRO A 37 -21.83 0.65 1.41
C PRO A 37 -23.20 -0.03 1.55
N PRO A 38 -24.28 0.56 1.00
CA PRO A 38 -25.61 -0.02 1.07
C PRO A 38 -25.67 -1.44 0.55
N TYR A 39 -26.38 -2.30 1.27
CA TYR A 39 -26.45 -3.73 0.96
C TYR A 39 -27.90 -4.18 0.75
N ARG A 40 -28.05 -5.26 -0.01
CA ARG A 40 -29.29 -6.02 -0.14
C ARG A 40 -28.94 -7.49 -0.34
N LEU A 41 -29.33 -8.35 0.59
CA LEU A 41 -29.03 -9.78 0.59
C LEU A 41 -30.32 -10.58 0.77
N SER A 42 -30.42 -11.72 0.13
CA SER A 42 -31.54 -12.66 0.30
C SER A 42 -31.04 -14.10 0.29
N GLY A 43 -31.64 -14.95 1.11
CA GLY A 43 -31.22 -16.34 1.25
C GLY A 43 -32.14 -17.14 2.16
N ARG A 44 -31.77 -18.40 2.41
CA ARG A 44 -32.53 -19.29 3.29
C ARG A 44 -32.00 -19.15 4.71
N LEU A 45 -32.84 -18.68 5.62
CA LEU A 45 -32.56 -18.67 7.04
C LEU A 45 -33.15 -19.93 7.67
N THR A 46 -32.32 -20.65 8.40
CA THR A 46 -32.74 -21.74 9.28
C THR A 46 -32.32 -21.41 10.69
N ARG A 47 -33.18 -21.71 11.65
CA ARG A 47 -32.86 -21.67 13.07
C ARG A 47 -33.05 -23.07 13.65
N ASP A 48 -32.06 -23.49 14.41
CA ASP A 48 -32.10 -24.69 15.24
C ASP A 48 -31.58 -24.32 16.64
N ASP A 49 -32.51 -24.02 17.54
CA ASP A 49 -32.28 -23.48 18.88
C ASP A 49 -31.43 -22.20 18.90
N SER A 50 -30.16 -22.29 19.31
CA SER A 50 -29.20 -21.19 19.33
C SER A 50 -28.51 -20.95 18.00
N LYS A 51 -28.56 -21.93 17.10
CA LYS A 51 -27.84 -21.93 15.83
C LYS A 51 -28.70 -21.35 14.72
N TYR A 52 -28.19 -20.31 14.06
CA TYR A 52 -28.77 -19.73 12.86
C TYR A 52 -27.87 -20.06 11.68
N SER A 53 -28.45 -20.53 10.58
CA SER A 53 -27.72 -20.68 9.30
C SER A 53 -28.44 -19.91 8.21
N PHE A 54 -27.74 -18.93 7.63
CA PHE A 54 -28.15 -18.17 6.46
C PHE A 54 -27.43 -18.72 5.24
N ASN A 55 -28.08 -19.64 4.55
CA ASN A 55 -27.47 -20.48 3.52
C ASN A 55 -27.86 -20.03 2.11
N ALA A 56 -26.95 -20.25 1.17
CA ALA A 56 -27.08 -19.89 -0.23
C ALA A 56 -27.61 -18.46 -0.40
N PHE A 57 -27.13 -17.54 0.43
CA PHE A 57 -27.52 -16.15 0.30
C PHE A 57 -26.85 -15.54 -0.92
N SER A 58 -27.50 -14.56 -1.51
CA SER A 58 -26.96 -13.79 -2.62
C SER A 58 -27.52 -12.37 -2.62
N GLY A 59 -26.78 -11.45 -3.23
CA GLY A 59 -27.21 -10.08 -3.37
C GLY A 59 -26.06 -9.15 -3.71
N ARG A 60 -26.11 -7.93 -3.17
CA ARG A 60 -25.13 -6.88 -3.42
C ARG A 60 -24.74 -6.16 -2.14
N VAL A 61 -23.48 -5.72 -2.12
CA VAL A 61 -22.93 -4.76 -1.15
C VAL A 61 -22.27 -3.67 -1.99
N GLY A 62 -22.85 -2.48 -1.99
CA GLY A 62 -22.47 -1.41 -2.92
C GLY A 62 -22.63 -1.82 -4.38
N SER A 63 -21.55 -1.71 -5.14
CA SER A 63 -21.44 -2.08 -6.55
C SER A 63 -20.96 -3.52 -6.78
N SER A 64 -20.72 -4.28 -5.71
CA SER A 64 -20.22 -5.65 -5.72
C SER A 64 -21.34 -6.67 -5.54
N ASP A 65 -21.24 -7.83 -6.20
CA ASP A 65 -22.08 -8.98 -5.83
C ASP A 65 -21.48 -9.72 -4.63
N LEU A 66 -22.34 -10.35 -3.83
CA LEU A 66 -21.92 -11.15 -2.69
C LEU A 66 -22.87 -12.33 -2.52
N SER A 67 -22.30 -13.52 -2.34
CA SER A 67 -23.04 -14.74 -2.05
C SER A 67 -22.26 -15.67 -1.14
N GLY A 68 -22.94 -16.61 -0.50
CA GLY A 68 -22.28 -17.55 0.39
C GLY A 68 -23.19 -18.18 1.43
N ASP A 69 -22.56 -18.62 2.50
CA ASP A 69 -23.18 -19.25 3.66
C ASP A 69 -22.63 -18.62 4.94
N LEU A 70 -23.50 -18.43 5.93
CA LEU A 70 -23.16 -17.86 7.22
C LEU A 70 -23.83 -18.66 8.33
N VAL A 71 -23.05 -19.06 9.32
CA VAL A 71 -23.51 -19.78 10.52
C VAL A 71 -23.21 -18.93 11.74
N VAL A 72 -24.21 -18.77 12.59
CA VAL A 72 -24.10 -18.05 13.87
C VAL A 72 -24.54 -18.99 14.96
N ASP A 73 -23.72 -19.16 15.99
CA ASP A 73 -24.03 -19.99 17.14
C ASP A 73 -23.53 -19.33 18.43
N ARG A 74 -23.98 -19.84 19.57
CA ARG A 74 -23.52 -19.42 20.89
C ARG A 74 -22.80 -20.58 21.57
N ILE A 75 -21.48 -20.50 21.61
CA ILE A 75 -20.60 -21.52 22.22
C ILE A 75 -20.01 -20.92 23.50
N ASP A 76 -20.17 -21.60 24.64
CA ASP A 76 -19.67 -21.14 25.96
C ASP A 76 -20.07 -19.70 26.29
N ASN A 77 -21.34 -19.37 26.01
CA ASN A 77 -21.93 -18.03 26.17
C ASN A 77 -21.33 -16.92 25.29
N ARG A 78 -20.49 -17.27 24.29
CA ARG A 78 -19.88 -16.34 23.35
C ARG A 78 -20.43 -16.56 21.94
N LEU A 79 -20.65 -15.46 21.21
CA LEU A 79 -21.17 -15.52 19.85
C LEU A 79 -20.06 -16.00 18.91
N ARG A 80 -20.32 -17.03 18.11
CA ARG A 80 -19.42 -17.50 17.06
C ARG A 80 -20.08 -17.29 15.70
N VAL A 81 -19.36 -16.67 14.77
CA VAL A 81 -19.83 -16.38 13.42
C VAL A 81 -18.86 -16.96 12.40
N ASP A 82 -19.28 -18.00 11.68
CA ASP A 82 -18.48 -18.62 10.62
C ASP A 82 -19.11 -18.32 9.26
N ALA A 83 -18.33 -17.76 8.33
CA ALA A 83 -18.81 -17.35 7.03
C ALA A 83 -17.89 -17.80 5.88
N VAL A 84 -18.50 -18.31 4.82
CA VAL A 84 -17.82 -18.55 3.54
C VAL A 84 -18.54 -17.74 2.48
N MET A 85 -17.85 -16.75 1.93
CA MET A 85 -18.41 -15.75 1.04
C MET A 85 -17.61 -15.66 -0.26
N HIS A 86 -18.29 -15.29 -1.33
CA HIS A 86 -17.66 -15.10 -2.63
C HIS A 86 -18.34 -14.00 -3.42
N SER A 87 -17.55 -13.32 -4.25
CA SER A 87 -18.01 -12.35 -5.23
C SER A 87 -17.56 -12.81 -6.61
N ARG A 88 -18.44 -12.74 -7.61
CA ARG A 88 -18.00 -12.93 -9.01
C ARG A 88 -17.32 -11.67 -9.53
N LEU A 89 -17.80 -10.50 -9.09
CA LEU A 89 -17.33 -9.17 -9.45
C LEU A 89 -17.29 -8.29 -8.20
N LEU A 90 -16.09 -8.03 -7.72
CA LEU A 90 -15.81 -7.08 -6.66
C LEU A 90 -15.51 -5.69 -7.26
N ASP A 91 -16.11 -4.66 -6.70
CA ASP A 91 -15.64 -3.29 -6.85
C ASP A 91 -14.57 -3.01 -5.78
N ILE A 92 -13.37 -2.58 -6.17
CA ILE A 92 -12.29 -2.38 -5.20
C ILE A 92 -12.62 -1.27 -4.19
N GLU A 93 -13.44 -0.30 -4.59
CA GLU A 93 -13.86 0.79 -3.71
C GLU A 93 -14.76 0.25 -2.59
N ASP A 94 -15.67 -0.68 -2.89
CA ASP A 94 -16.49 -1.32 -1.86
C ASP A 94 -15.62 -2.07 -0.85
N LEU A 95 -14.54 -2.75 -1.29
CA LEU A 95 -13.57 -3.36 -0.37
C LEU A 95 -12.81 -2.31 0.44
N ALA A 96 -12.43 -1.18 -0.16
CA ALA A 96 -11.74 -0.11 0.54
C ALA A 96 -12.57 0.42 1.72
N SER A 97 -13.92 0.45 1.60
CA SER A 97 -14.78 0.87 2.71
C SER A 97 -14.74 -0.08 3.91
N VAL A 98 -14.67 -1.40 3.64
CA VAL A 98 -14.50 -2.43 4.67
C VAL A 98 -13.17 -2.27 5.42
N LEU A 99 -12.15 -1.73 4.73
CA LEU A 99 -10.82 -1.46 5.27
C LEU A 99 -10.69 -0.05 5.89
N GLY A 100 -11.80 0.62 6.17
CA GLY A 100 -11.82 1.92 6.85
C GLY A 100 -11.90 3.12 5.90
N GLY A 101 -12.05 2.90 4.60
CA GLY A 101 -12.41 3.98 3.68
C GLY A 101 -13.83 4.49 3.94
N THR A 102 -14.06 5.79 3.71
CA THR A 102 -15.37 6.41 3.90
C THR A 102 -16.13 6.41 2.58
N PRO A 103 -17.24 5.65 2.45
CA PRO A 103 -18.05 5.62 1.25
C PRO A 103 -18.94 6.85 1.15
N THR A 104 -18.93 7.49 -0.01
CA THR A 104 -19.84 8.57 -0.38
C THR A 104 -20.62 8.17 -1.63
N VAL A 105 -21.94 8.19 -1.56
CA VAL A 105 -22.78 7.93 -2.73
C VAL A 105 -22.96 9.23 -3.51
N THR A 106 -22.46 9.24 -4.74
CA THR A 106 -22.64 10.36 -5.68
C THR A 106 -24.10 10.49 -6.11
N PRO A 107 -24.55 11.67 -6.58
CA PRO A 107 -25.90 11.86 -7.13
C PRO A 107 -26.22 10.92 -8.30
N ALA A 108 -25.21 10.44 -9.02
CA ALA A 108 -25.35 9.46 -10.10
C ALA A 108 -25.53 8.01 -9.61
N GLY A 109 -25.59 7.78 -8.30
CA GLY A 109 -25.75 6.45 -7.70
C GLY A 109 -24.47 5.62 -7.61
N ASN A 110 -23.31 6.17 -7.98
CA ASN A 110 -22.02 5.51 -7.79
C ASN A 110 -21.51 5.74 -6.37
N THR A 111 -20.96 4.71 -5.75
CA THR A 111 -20.20 4.85 -4.50
C THR A 111 -18.78 5.28 -4.88
N VAL A 112 -18.23 6.26 -4.16
CA VAL A 112 -16.82 6.67 -4.20
C VAL A 112 -16.27 6.52 -2.80
N VAL A 113 -15.13 5.84 -2.64
CA VAL A 113 -14.51 5.64 -1.33
C VAL A 113 -13.24 6.46 -1.20
N THR A 114 -13.12 7.19 -0.10
CA THR A 114 -11.93 7.99 0.23
C THR A 114 -11.24 7.42 1.48
N SER A 115 -9.98 7.78 1.71
CA SER A 115 -9.24 7.46 2.94
C SER A 115 -9.72 8.22 4.18
N GLY A 116 -10.77 9.04 4.07
CA GLY A 116 -11.30 9.87 5.15
C GLY A 116 -10.79 11.31 5.18
N GLN A 117 -9.56 11.56 4.69
CA GLN A 117 -9.00 12.92 4.55
C GLN A 117 -8.52 13.22 3.13
N PRO A 118 -8.76 14.44 2.59
CA PRO A 118 -8.25 14.83 1.30
C PRO A 118 -6.72 14.69 1.21
N GLY A 119 -6.24 13.99 0.18
CA GLY A 119 -4.80 13.83 -0.11
C GLY A 119 -4.07 12.76 0.68
N ARG A 120 -4.74 12.05 1.61
CA ARG A 120 -4.18 10.89 2.32
C ARG A 120 -4.40 9.59 1.55
N LEU A 121 -3.43 8.68 1.62
CA LEU A 121 -3.49 7.32 1.12
C LEU A 121 -4.06 6.36 2.17
N LEU A 122 -3.67 6.51 3.45
CA LEU A 122 -4.03 5.57 4.51
C LEU A 122 -5.37 5.95 5.16
N PRO A 123 -6.31 4.99 5.29
CA PRO A 123 -7.58 5.26 5.97
C PRO A 123 -7.43 5.59 7.46
N ASP A 124 -8.17 6.60 7.92
CA ASP A 124 -8.18 7.09 9.31
C ASP A 124 -9.40 6.62 10.13
N ALA A 125 -10.33 5.86 9.54
CA ALA A 125 -11.48 5.35 10.27
C ALA A 125 -11.03 4.37 11.39
N PRO A 126 -11.49 4.57 12.63
CA PRO A 126 -11.05 3.76 13.75
C PRO A 126 -11.65 2.35 13.67
N LEU A 127 -10.82 1.33 13.93
CA LEU A 127 -11.30 -0.04 14.12
C LEU A 127 -12.20 -0.13 15.35
N ALA A 128 -13.35 -0.79 15.22
CA ALA A 128 -14.27 -1.00 16.34
C ALA A 128 -13.78 -2.11 17.28
N VAL A 129 -12.67 -1.87 17.98
CA VAL A 129 -11.94 -2.85 18.82
C VAL A 129 -12.84 -3.52 19.87
N GLY A 130 -13.75 -2.75 20.49
CA GLY A 130 -14.71 -3.29 21.44
C GLY A 130 -15.62 -4.37 20.84
N ARG A 131 -16.00 -4.22 19.57
CA ARG A 131 -16.85 -5.19 18.85
C ARG A 131 -16.10 -6.48 18.48
N LEU A 132 -14.77 -6.46 18.42
CA LEU A 132 -13.96 -7.69 18.23
C LEU A 132 -13.86 -8.53 19.50
N ARG A 133 -14.18 -7.99 20.67
CA ARG A 133 -14.14 -8.72 21.94
C ARG A 133 -15.41 -9.53 22.20
N THR A 134 -16.52 -9.13 21.60
CA THR A 134 -17.86 -9.67 21.88
C THR A 134 -18.18 -10.95 21.10
N MET A 135 -17.38 -11.30 20.09
CA MET A 135 -17.59 -12.50 19.27
C MET A 135 -16.28 -13.19 18.90
N ASP A 136 -16.42 -14.43 18.43
CA ASP A 136 -15.41 -15.21 17.72
C ASP A 136 -15.94 -15.57 16.33
N GLY A 137 -15.08 -16.12 15.48
CA GLY A 137 -15.54 -16.54 14.17
C GLY A 137 -14.45 -16.83 13.17
N SER A 138 -14.88 -17.22 11.98
CA SER A 138 -14.02 -17.36 10.81
C SER A 138 -14.68 -16.77 9.57
N LEU A 139 -13.85 -16.27 8.66
CA LEU A 139 -14.26 -15.78 7.36
C LEU A 139 -13.34 -16.37 6.30
N LYS A 140 -13.93 -16.91 5.25
CA LYS A 140 -13.25 -17.14 3.97
C LYS A 140 -13.97 -16.34 2.90
N TYR A 141 -13.24 -15.44 2.25
CA TYR A 141 -13.77 -14.61 1.18
C TYR A 141 -12.92 -14.73 -0.09
N THR A 142 -13.58 -14.89 -1.24
CA THR A 142 -12.92 -14.91 -2.55
C THR A 142 -13.64 -14.05 -3.57
N ALA A 143 -12.93 -13.18 -4.29
CA ALA A 143 -13.45 -12.46 -5.44
C ALA A 143 -12.80 -12.97 -6.74
N ALA A 144 -13.62 -13.42 -7.70
CA ALA A 144 -13.13 -13.99 -8.96
C ALA A 144 -12.70 -12.94 -10.00
N GLN A 145 -13.28 -11.75 -9.95
CA GLN A 145 -12.93 -10.59 -10.78
C GLN A 145 -13.02 -9.33 -9.95
N VAL A 146 -12.18 -8.34 -10.27
CA VAL A 146 -12.22 -7.02 -9.66
C VAL A 146 -12.32 -5.95 -10.76
N LYS A 147 -13.19 -4.95 -10.57
CA LYS A 147 -13.33 -3.78 -11.45
C LYS A 147 -12.86 -2.51 -10.75
N ARG A 148 -12.73 -1.43 -11.54
CA ARG A 148 -12.36 -0.08 -11.06
C ARG A 148 -11.10 -0.06 -10.20
N ASN A 149 -10.01 -0.67 -10.66
CA ASN A 149 -8.74 -0.62 -9.94
C ASN A 149 -7.63 -0.04 -10.82
N GLU A 150 -6.93 0.98 -10.30
CA GLU A 150 -5.70 1.49 -10.92
C GLU A 150 -4.52 0.52 -10.77
N LEU A 151 -4.69 -0.49 -9.91
CA LEU A 151 -3.68 -1.47 -9.51
C LEU A 151 -3.75 -2.79 -10.32
N ASP A 152 -4.62 -2.90 -11.33
CA ASP A 152 -4.82 -4.11 -12.13
C ASP A 152 -5.08 -5.40 -11.33
N ILE A 153 -5.81 -5.29 -10.22
CA ILE A 153 -6.22 -6.42 -9.38
C ILE A 153 -7.22 -7.28 -10.16
N ARG A 154 -7.02 -8.59 -10.11
CA ARG A 154 -7.84 -9.60 -10.80
C ARG A 154 -8.58 -10.51 -9.83
N LYS A 155 -7.95 -10.86 -8.71
CA LYS A 155 -8.50 -11.77 -7.70
C LYS A 155 -8.17 -11.26 -6.32
N VAL A 156 -9.09 -11.48 -5.38
CA VAL A 156 -8.90 -11.23 -3.95
C VAL A 156 -9.21 -12.51 -3.18
N GLU A 157 -8.35 -12.86 -2.22
CA GLU A 157 -8.60 -13.91 -1.24
C GLU A 157 -8.31 -13.38 0.15
N LEU A 158 -9.30 -13.46 1.04
CA LEU A 158 -9.19 -13.05 2.43
C LEU A 158 -9.60 -14.20 3.34
N GLY A 159 -8.73 -14.59 4.24
CA GLY A 159 -9.04 -15.46 5.37
C GLY A 159 -8.98 -14.66 6.66
N ALA A 160 -9.95 -14.85 7.55
CA ALA A 160 -9.91 -14.27 8.90
C ALA A 160 -10.33 -15.31 9.94
N GLU A 161 -9.69 -15.27 11.10
CA GLU A 161 -10.04 -16.02 12.29
C GLU A 161 -10.01 -15.08 13.49
N LEU A 162 -11.12 -14.98 14.21
CA LEU A 162 -11.25 -14.21 15.44
C LEU A 162 -11.41 -15.18 16.60
N ASP A 163 -10.43 -15.22 17.49
CA ASP A 163 -10.50 -15.96 18.76
C ASP A 163 -10.07 -15.05 19.91
N LYS A 164 -10.96 -14.86 20.88
CA LYS A 164 -10.69 -14.14 22.14
C LYS A 164 -10.05 -12.77 21.92
N ALA A 165 -10.66 -12.00 21.02
CA ALA A 165 -10.22 -10.67 20.60
C ALA A 165 -8.86 -10.64 19.88
N ILE A 166 -8.40 -11.76 19.36
CA ILE A 166 -7.23 -11.83 18.47
C ILE A 166 -7.75 -12.15 17.07
N LEU A 167 -7.66 -11.18 16.17
CA LEU A 167 -8.02 -11.33 14.76
C LEU A 167 -6.75 -11.68 13.97
N ASN A 168 -6.67 -12.88 13.43
CA ASN A 168 -5.64 -13.29 12.49
C ASN A 168 -6.24 -13.24 11.08
N LEU A 169 -5.58 -12.54 10.17
CA LEU A 169 -5.91 -12.49 8.75
C LEU A 169 -4.88 -13.32 7.99
N ASP A 170 -5.28 -14.48 7.48
CA ASP A 170 -4.44 -15.39 6.71
C ASP A 170 -5.29 -16.25 5.75
N PRO A 171 -5.09 -16.18 4.43
CA PRO A 171 -4.23 -15.21 3.74
C PRO A 171 -4.93 -13.85 3.58
N VAL A 172 -4.14 -12.80 3.41
CA VAL A 172 -4.57 -11.59 2.70
C VAL A 172 -3.84 -11.59 1.35
N ALA A 173 -4.57 -11.83 0.26
CA ALA A 173 -3.98 -11.98 -1.06
C ALA A 173 -4.71 -11.16 -2.14
N PHE A 174 -3.93 -10.45 -2.94
CA PHE A 174 -4.36 -9.71 -4.13
C PHE A 174 -3.53 -10.21 -5.32
N THR A 175 -4.19 -10.77 -6.32
CA THR A 175 -3.54 -11.20 -7.56
C THR A 175 -3.69 -10.11 -8.62
N PHE A 176 -2.60 -9.77 -9.30
CA PHE A 176 -2.55 -8.80 -10.38
C PHE A 176 -2.41 -9.50 -11.74
N ASN A 177 -2.47 -8.74 -12.85
CA ASN A 177 -2.14 -9.27 -14.18
C ASN A 177 -0.76 -9.94 -14.23
N ARG A 178 0.21 -9.33 -13.54
CA ARG A 178 1.60 -9.77 -13.48
C ARG A 178 2.04 -9.75 -12.01
N GLY A 179 1.69 -10.77 -11.24
CA GLY A 179 2.18 -10.94 -9.87
C GLY A 179 1.09 -11.08 -8.80
N GLU A 180 1.52 -11.02 -7.54
CA GLU A 180 0.68 -11.20 -6.36
C GLU A 180 1.25 -10.39 -5.18
N LEU A 181 0.36 -9.78 -4.40
CA LEU A 181 0.63 -9.31 -3.05
C LEU A 181 -0.03 -10.30 -2.08
N ARG A 182 0.77 -10.99 -1.27
CA ARG A 182 0.27 -11.99 -0.31
C ARG A 182 0.90 -11.78 1.05
N GLY A 183 0.10 -11.88 2.10
CA GLY A 183 0.61 -11.73 3.45
C GLY A 183 -0.35 -12.16 4.53
N THR A 184 0.04 -11.84 5.76
CA THR A 184 -0.75 -12.05 6.96
C THR A 184 -0.83 -10.77 7.76
N ALA A 185 -1.92 -10.58 8.49
CA ALA A 185 -2.04 -9.53 9.49
C ALA A 185 -2.59 -10.12 10.79
N LYS A 186 -2.19 -9.56 11.92
CA LYS A 186 -2.68 -9.93 13.24
C LYS A 186 -3.04 -8.67 13.99
N ILE A 187 -4.23 -8.66 14.60
CA ILE A 187 -4.72 -7.55 15.42
C ILE A 187 -5.10 -8.12 16.79
N ASN A 188 -4.36 -7.73 17.83
CA ASN A 188 -4.68 -8.07 19.21
C ASN A 188 -5.53 -6.95 19.82
N ALA A 189 -6.84 -7.16 19.80
CA ALA A 189 -7.89 -6.26 20.25
C ALA A 189 -8.23 -6.40 21.74
N LYS A 190 -7.40 -7.07 22.56
CA LYS A 190 -7.67 -7.24 24.01
C LYS A 190 -7.65 -5.92 24.82
N ARG A 191 -7.03 -4.87 24.28
CA ARG A 191 -6.96 -3.52 24.86
C ARG A 191 -7.50 -2.50 23.85
N ASP A 192 -7.88 -1.31 24.31
CA ASP A 192 -8.53 -0.30 23.44
C ASP A 192 -7.60 0.22 22.36
N VAL A 193 -6.31 0.35 22.68
CA VAL A 193 -5.25 0.47 21.67
C VAL A 193 -4.81 -0.95 21.28
N PRO A 194 -5.12 -1.42 20.06
CA PRO A 194 -4.71 -2.73 19.63
C PRO A 194 -3.21 -2.76 19.31
N TYR A 195 -2.61 -3.93 19.51
CA TYR A 195 -1.29 -4.22 18.95
C TYR A 195 -1.48 -5.00 17.65
N SER A 196 -0.90 -4.51 16.57
CA SER A 196 -1.03 -5.08 15.24
C SER A 196 0.33 -5.47 14.66
N ALA A 197 0.34 -6.51 13.84
CA ALA A 197 1.51 -6.94 13.10
C ALA A 197 1.10 -7.37 11.69
N VAL A 198 1.93 -7.05 10.69
CA VAL A 198 1.72 -7.41 9.29
C VAL A 198 3.01 -7.95 8.67
N ASP A 199 2.90 -8.96 7.81
CA ASP A 199 3.99 -9.42 6.94
C ASP A 199 3.40 -9.65 5.54
N PHE A 200 3.68 -8.72 4.63
CA PHE A 200 3.23 -8.75 3.26
C PHE A 200 4.41 -8.94 2.33
N ARG A 201 4.22 -9.77 1.29
CA ARG A 201 5.19 -10.00 0.22
C ARG A 201 4.58 -9.65 -1.12
N LEU A 202 5.23 -8.75 -1.83
CA LEU A 202 4.93 -8.41 -3.22
C LEU A 202 5.82 -9.25 -4.13
N ARG A 203 5.24 -9.87 -5.15
CA ARG A 203 5.96 -10.62 -6.16
C ARG A 203 5.43 -10.25 -7.53
N GLY A 204 6.31 -9.89 -8.44
CA GLY A 204 5.95 -9.79 -9.85
C GLY A 204 5.44 -8.43 -10.28
N TYR A 205 5.13 -7.51 -9.37
CA TYR A 205 4.32 -6.32 -9.65
C TYR A 205 4.98 -5.40 -10.68
N PRO A 206 4.26 -4.97 -11.72
CA PRO A 206 4.81 -4.09 -12.76
C PRO A 206 5.28 -2.76 -12.17
N LEU A 207 6.56 -2.42 -12.37
CA LEU A 207 7.15 -1.18 -11.87
C LEU A 207 6.48 0.06 -12.48
N GLU A 208 6.03 -0.05 -13.73
CA GLU A 208 5.24 0.97 -14.45
C GLU A 208 3.89 1.28 -13.79
N SER A 209 3.38 0.39 -12.93
CA SER A 209 2.16 0.63 -12.14
C SER A 209 2.46 1.30 -10.79
N ILE A 210 3.73 1.43 -10.41
CA ILE A 210 4.17 2.20 -9.22
C ILE A 210 4.61 3.61 -9.65
N ILE A 211 5.34 3.70 -10.76
CA ILE A 211 5.89 4.96 -11.27
C ILE A 211 5.08 5.37 -12.50
N PRO A 212 4.21 6.39 -12.38
CA PRO A 212 3.28 6.74 -13.44
C PRO A 212 4.02 7.21 -14.71
N ALA A 213 3.43 6.89 -15.87
CA ALA A 213 3.93 7.31 -17.17
C ALA A 213 4.01 8.84 -17.27
N ARG A 214 5.06 9.35 -17.92
CA ARG A 214 5.18 10.76 -18.30
C ARG A 214 5.22 10.89 -19.81
N GLY A 215 4.31 11.70 -20.38
CA GLY A 215 4.21 11.90 -21.82
C GLY A 215 3.58 10.72 -22.58
N GLY A 216 2.76 9.90 -21.92
CA GLY A 216 2.03 8.80 -22.55
C GLY A 216 2.78 7.46 -22.67
N ALA A 217 4.06 7.41 -22.27
CA ALA A 217 4.87 6.19 -22.26
C ALA A 217 5.41 5.88 -20.86
N PRO A 218 5.51 4.59 -20.47
CA PRO A 218 6.16 4.19 -19.22
C PRO A 218 7.59 4.72 -19.14
N THR A 219 7.94 5.37 -18.04
CA THR A 219 9.30 5.86 -17.80
C THR A 219 10.25 4.73 -17.41
N VAL A 220 9.70 3.73 -16.72
CA VAL A 220 10.39 2.53 -16.27
C VAL A 220 9.48 1.33 -16.49
N THR A 221 10.08 0.18 -16.75
CA THR A 221 9.39 -1.12 -16.78
C THR A 221 10.21 -2.13 -16.01
N GLY A 222 9.55 -3.12 -15.42
CA GLY A 222 10.23 -4.15 -14.66
C GLY A 222 9.31 -4.87 -13.70
N SER A 223 9.86 -5.87 -13.01
CA SER A 223 9.10 -6.65 -12.05
C SER A 223 9.61 -6.38 -10.64
N ALA A 224 8.76 -5.77 -9.83
CA ALA A 224 9.05 -5.46 -8.44
C ALA A 224 8.72 -6.66 -7.54
N LEU A 225 9.66 -6.95 -6.65
CA LEU A 225 9.51 -7.77 -5.48
C LEU A 225 9.51 -6.84 -4.27
N GLY A 226 8.83 -7.23 -3.20
CA GLY A 226 8.88 -6.46 -1.98
C GLY A 226 8.45 -7.25 -0.77
N ARG A 227 8.79 -6.73 0.40
CA ARG A 227 8.33 -7.23 1.68
C ARG A 227 8.09 -6.07 2.64
N ALA A 228 6.98 -6.07 3.33
CA ALA A 228 6.67 -5.13 4.40
C ALA A 228 6.37 -5.93 5.67
N GLN A 229 7.25 -5.80 6.66
CA GLN A 229 7.08 -6.37 7.99
C GLN A 229 6.98 -5.22 8.98
N LEU A 230 5.76 -4.97 9.48
CA LEU A 230 5.51 -3.87 10.40
C LEU A 230 4.75 -4.38 11.61
N GLU A 231 5.11 -3.88 12.78
CA GLU A 231 4.40 -4.15 14.02
C GLU A 231 4.36 -2.90 14.90
N GLY A 232 3.33 -2.78 15.72
CA GLY A 232 3.18 -1.61 16.59
C GLY A 232 1.81 -1.52 17.23
N SER A 233 1.71 -0.66 18.23
CA SER A 233 0.45 -0.23 18.80
C SER A 233 -0.09 0.95 18.00
N GLY A 234 -1.38 0.96 17.62
CA GLY A 234 -2.01 2.10 16.93
C GLY A 234 -2.17 3.38 17.76
N ALA A 235 -1.44 3.54 18.87
CA ALA A 235 -1.46 4.80 19.60
C ALA A 235 -0.64 5.84 18.83
N SER A 236 -1.32 6.76 18.13
CA SER A 236 -0.65 7.93 17.56
C SER A 236 -0.13 8.84 18.68
N ILE A 237 1.13 9.25 18.55
CA ILE A 237 1.85 10.13 19.49
C ILE A 237 1.57 11.63 19.25
N HIS A 238 0.47 11.98 18.58
CA HIS A 238 0.12 13.38 18.38
C HIS A 238 -0.31 14.01 19.71
N GLU A 239 0.63 14.76 20.29
CA GLU A 239 0.48 15.60 21.47
C GLU A 239 -0.81 16.43 21.38
N GLY A 240 -1.75 16.19 22.31
CA GLY A 240 -2.72 17.19 22.73
C GLY A 240 -4.15 17.12 22.22
N ARG A 241 -4.58 16.12 21.43
CA ARG A 241 -6.00 15.98 21.02
C ARG A 241 -6.60 14.58 21.11
N ALA A 242 -6.03 13.71 21.95
CA ALA A 242 -6.63 12.42 22.30
C ALA A 242 -7.82 12.58 23.27
N GLN A 243 -8.72 13.53 23.02
CA GLN A 243 -9.93 13.72 23.81
C GLN A 243 -11.16 13.48 22.95
N LEU A 244 -11.74 12.30 23.21
CA LEU A 244 -13.17 12.00 23.14
C LEU A 244 -13.72 11.87 21.72
N GLU A 245 -13.36 10.77 21.03
CA GLU A 245 -14.19 9.95 20.13
C GLU A 245 -13.27 9.11 19.22
N GLY A 246 -13.15 7.80 19.49
CA GLY A 246 -12.45 6.84 18.61
C GLY A 246 -10.94 6.72 18.84
N SER A 247 -10.55 5.86 19.78
CA SER A 247 -9.16 5.53 20.13
C SER A 247 -8.33 5.00 18.95
N GLY A 248 -7.08 5.48 18.81
CA GLY A 248 -6.09 5.16 17.78
C GLY A 248 -5.99 3.69 17.39
N ALA A 249 -6.72 3.31 16.36
CA ALA A 249 -6.86 1.95 15.88
C ALA A 249 -7.17 1.90 14.38
N SER A 250 -6.84 2.97 13.63
CA SER A 250 -6.97 3.01 12.18
C SER A 250 -5.73 2.40 11.49
N ILE A 251 -5.79 2.23 10.16
CA ILE A 251 -4.62 1.84 9.36
C ILE A 251 -3.57 2.94 9.41
N HIS A 252 -4.00 4.21 9.32
CA HIS A 252 -3.14 5.38 9.47
C HIS A 252 -2.40 5.39 10.81
N ASP A 253 -3.12 5.23 11.92
CA ASP A 253 -2.52 5.23 13.26
C ASP A 253 -1.51 4.09 13.45
N PHE A 254 -1.86 2.89 12.95
CA PHE A 254 -0.94 1.75 12.96
C PHE A 254 0.35 2.07 12.20
N ALA A 255 0.24 2.60 10.97
CA ALA A 255 1.39 2.95 10.16
C ALA A 255 2.25 4.03 10.83
N ALA A 256 1.62 5.07 11.37
CA ALA A 256 2.25 6.19 12.07
C ALA A 256 3.03 5.78 13.33
N ALA A 257 2.62 4.71 14.01
CA ALA A 257 3.26 4.21 15.22
C ALA A 257 4.08 2.92 15.01
N SER A 258 4.14 2.41 13.78
CA SER A 258 4.78 1.13 13.47
C SER A 258 6.31 1.18 13.56
N LYS A 259 6.89 0.00 13.74
CA LYS A 259 8.32 -0.27 13.56
C LYS A 259 8.48 -1.53 12.71
N GLY A 260 9.64 -1.70 12.09
CA GLY A 260 9.94 -2.87 11.28
C GLY A 260 10.78 -2.54 10.05
N GLN A 261 10.45 -3.13 8.92
CA GLN A 261 11.21 -3.02 7.68
C GLN A 261 10.31 -3.05 6.45
N ILE A 262 10.65 -2.24 5.46
CA ILE A 262 10.03 -2.23 4.13
C ILE A 262 11.14 -2.35 3.11
N THR A 263 11.05 -3.34 2.24
CA THR A 263 12.05 -3.62 1.22
C THR A 263 11.37 -3.74 -0.14
N VAL A 264 11.95 -3.12 -1.17
CA VAL A 264 11.55 -3.25 -2.57
C VAL A 264 12.79 -3.58 -3.39
N VAL A 265 12.66 -4.56 -4.27
CA VAL A 265 13.73 -5.04 -5.14
C VAL A 265 13.20 -5.15 -6.57
N VAL A 266 13.92 -4.60 -7.52
CA VAL A 266 13.70 -4.82 -8.95
C VAL A 266 14.94 -5.54 -9.48
N PRO A 267 14.88 -6.88 -9.68
CA PRO A 267 16.05 -7.65 -10.09
C PRO A 267 16.53 -7.34 -11.50
N GLN A 268 15.63 -6.87 -12.37
CA GLN A 268 15.90 -6.47 -13.74
C GLN A 268 14.73 -5.61 -14.26
N GLY A 269 15.03 -4.68 -15.15
CA GLY A 269 14.04 -3.80 -15.76
C GLY A 269 14.63 -2.94 -16.86
N ARG A 270 13.86 -1.98 -17.35
CA ARG A 270 14.29 -1.01 -18.36
C ARG A 270 13.83 0.37 -17.94
N MET A 271 14.60 1.38 -18.30
CA MET A 271 14.30 2.78 -18.06
C MET A 271 14.56 3.54 -19.36
N ARG A 272 13.75 4.56 -19.66
CA ARG A 272 14.10 5.47 -20.76
C ARG A 272 15.48 6.07 -20.53
N ALA A 273 16.36 5.98 -21.52
CA ALA A 273 17.76 6.40 -21.42
C ALA A 273 17.90 7.86 -20.98
N ALA A 274 16.97 8.72 -21.41
CA ALA A 274 16.93 10.11 -20.97
C ALA A 274 16.77 10.24 -19.44
N PHE A 275 15.94 9.40 -18.80
CA PHE A 275 15.78 9.39 -17.35
C PHE A 275 16.94 8.71 -16.62
N ALA A 276 17.50 7.64 -17.19
CA ALA A 276 18.70 7.01 -16.64
C ALA A 276 19.88 7.98 -16.62
N GLU A 277 20.02 8.82 -17.64
CA GLU A 277 21.04 9.88 -17.66
C GLU A 277 20.72 11.05 -16.74
N LEU A 278 19.43 11.38 -16.52
CA LEU A 278 19.03 12.37 -15.51
C LEU A 278 19.42 11.94 -14.09
N LEU A 279 19.45 10.62 -13.80
CA LEU A 279 19.97 10.12 -12.52
C LEU A 279 21.46 10.47 -12.34
N GLY A 280 22.20 10.66 -13.44
CA GLY A 280 23.62 10.97 -13.43
C GLY A 280 23.95 12.46 -13.48
N ILE A 281 25.25 12.73 -13.54
CA ILE A 281 25.90 14.04 -13.42
C ILE A 281 25.62 15.00 -14.62
N ASN A 282 24.84 14.58 -15.63
CA ASN A 282 24.52 15.39 -16.81
C ASN A 282 23.01 15.52 -17.01
N ALA A 283 22.35 16.22 -16.09
CA ALA A 283 20.93 16.55 -16.22
C ALA A 283 20.60 17.27 -17.56
N SER A 284 21.56 17.99 -18.14
CA SER A 284 21.43 18.63 -19.46
C SER A 284 21.31 17.63 -20.61
N ALA A 285 22.11 16.56 -20.64
CA ALA A 285 22.03 15.52 -21.68
C ALA A 285 20.68 14.78 -21.64
N GLY A 286 20.22 14.41 -20.44
CA GLY A 286 18.89 13.85 -20.23
C GLY A 286 17.77 14.82 -20.64
N LEU A 287 17.91 16.12 -20.33
CA LEU A 287 16.96 17.16 -20.76
C LEU A 287 16.95 17.34 -22.29
N PHE A 288 18.11 17.38 -22.94
CA PHE A 288 18.20 17.44 -24.41
C PHE A 288 17.55 16.23 -25.07
N ARG A 289 17.76 15.02 -24.54
CA ARG A 289 17.10 13.80 -25.02
C ARG A 289 15.58 13.82 -24.80
N LEU A 290 15.12 14.30 -23.66
CA LEU A 290 13.69 14.49 -23.38
C LEU A 290 13.06 15.49 -24.37
N LEU A 291 13.71 16.61 -24.63
CA LEU A 291 13.24 17.62 -25.59
C LEU A 291 13.32 17.14 -27.04
N GLY A 292 14.30 16.29 -27.36
CA GLY A 292 14.47 15.65 -28.66
C GLY A 292 13.54 14.45 -28.91
N GLY A 293 12.72 14.06 -27.94
CA GLY A 293 11.79 12.93 -28.07
C GLY A 293 12.45 11.57 -28.07
N ASP A 294 13.64 11.41 -27.46
CA ASP A 294 14.36 10.14 -27.44
C ASP A 294 13.60 9.03 -26.70
N GLU A 295 13.39 7.91 -27.38
CA GLU A 295 12.72 6.71 -26.88
C GLU A 295 13.70 5.57 -26.55
N SER A 296 15.01 5.81 -26.68
CA SER A 296 16.04 4.84 -26.32
C SER A 296 15.89 4.37 -24.87
N GLU A 297 16.27 3.13 -24.61
CA GLU A 297 16.17 2.50 -23.29
C GLU A 297 17.55 2.15 -22.73
N ALA A 298 17.71 2.32 -21.42
CA ALA A 298 18.81 1.81 -20.61
C ALA A 298 18.29 0.64 -19.76
N GLU A 299 19.13 -0.38 -19.57
CA GLU A 299 18.79 -1.50 -18.71
C GLU A 299 18.90 -1.09 -17.24
N ILE A 300 17.91 -1.48 -16.43
CA ILE A 300 18.01 -1.48 -14.97
C ILE A 300 18.54 -2.86 -14.59
N ARG A 301 19.81 -2.94 -14.20
CA ARG A 301 20.46 -4.20 -13.80
C ARG A 301 19.98 -4.65 -12.44
N CYS A 302 19.78 -3.71 -11.51
CA CYS A 302 19.00 -3.93 -10.31
C CYS A 302 18.58 -2.61 -9.67
N ALA A 303 17.51 -2.65 -8.88
CA ALA A 303 17.22 -1.61 -7.90
C ALA A 303 16.88 -2.25 -6.56
N VAL A 304 17.39 -1.69 -5.47
CA VAL A 304 17.12 -2.13 -4.10
C VAL A 304 16.83 -0.91 -3.26
N ALA A 305 15.68 -0.89 -2.59
CA ALA A 305 15.31 0.10 -1.60
C ALA A 305 14.89 -0.61 -0.32
N ASP A 306 15.72 -0.52 0.72
CA ASP A 306 15.50 -1.07 2.05
C ASP A 306 15.35 0.05 3.08
N PHE A 307 14.25 0.03 3.82
CA PHE A 307 13.91 1.02 4.82
C PHE A 307 13.72 0.37 6.18
N ARG A 308 14.35 0.94 7.20
CA ARG A 308 14.00 0.64 8.60
C ARG A 308 12.90 1.57 9.05
N VAL A 309 11.82 1.00 9.57
CA VAL A 309 10.73 1.76 10.16
C VAL A 309 10.91 1.85 11.67
N ALA A 310 10.83 3.06 12.20
CA ALA A 310 10.77 3.32 13.63
C ALA A 310 9.80 4.48 13.90
N SER A 311 8.76 4.23 14.71
CA SER A 311 7.70 5.21 15.01
C SER A 311 7.13 5.85 13.74
N GLY A 312 6.77 5.01 12.77
CA GLY A 312 6.20 5.42 11.48
C GLY A 312 7.17 6.10 10.52
N LYS A 313 8.43 6.34 10.91
CA LYS A 313 9.46 6.90 10.02
C LYS A 313 10.29 5.79 9.40
N ALA A 314 10.14 5.60 8.09
CA ALA A 314 10.89 4.65 7.29
C ALA A 314 12.15 5.33 6.73
N THR A 315 13.30 5.07 7.34
CA THR A 315 14.60 5.64 6.93
C THR A 315 15.33 4.69 5.99
N ALA A 316 15.79 5.19 4.85
CA ALA A 316 16.54 4.41 3.88
C ALA A 316 17.87 3.92 4.49
N ARG A 317 18.08 2.59 4.49
CA ARG A 317 19.35 1.94 4.84
C ARG A 317 20.17 1.62 3.60
N THR A 318 19.47 1.18 2.56
CA THR A 318 20.04 0.89 1.26
C THR A 318 19.08 1.43 0.24
N PHE A 319 19.55 2.29 -0.65
CA PHE A 319 18.80 2.70 -1.82
C PHE A 319 19.81 2.74 -2.96
N VAL A 320 19.73 1.77 -3.85
CA VAL A 320 20.62 1.65 -5.02
C VAL A 320 19.77 1.43 -6.25
N VAL A 321 20.11 2.12 -7.34
CA VAL A 321 19.58 1.86 -8.68
C VAL A 321 20.78 1.73 -9.61
N ASP A 322 21.06 0.51 -10.05
CA ASP A 322 22.10 0.21 -11.02
C ASP A 322 21.49 0.12 -12.41
N THR A 323 21.94 1.01 -13.30
CA THR A 323 21.60 1.01 -14.72
C THR A 323 22.82 0.81 -15.60
N THR A 324 22.63 0.59 -16.90
CA THR A 324 23.76 0.52 -17.85
C THR A 324 24.71 1.74 -17.74
N PRO A 325 24.24 3.00 -17.80
CA PRO A 325 25.14 4.16 -17.77
C PRO A 325 25.45 4.73 -16.37
N VAL A 326 24.63 4.44 -15.36
CA VAL A 326 24.67 5.14 -14.05
C VAL A 326 24.46 4.17 -12.89
N LEU A 327 25.27 4.32 -11.84
CA LEU A 327 24.98 3.79 -10.51
C LEU A 327 24.44 4.93 -9.64
N ALA A 328 23.19 4.81 -9.20
CA ALA A 328 22.57 5.78 -8.30
C ALA A 328 22.43 5.23 -6.90
N GLN A 329 22.73 6.06 -5.90
CA GLN A 329 22.57 5.81 -4.49
C GLN A 329 21.59 6.83 -3.91
N GLY A 330 20.74 6.40 -2.99
CA GLY A 330 19.73 7.24 -2.38
C GLY A 330 19.80 7.27 -0.85
N ALA A 331 19.29 8.34 -0.29
CA ALA A 331 19.09 8.50 1.15
C ALA A 331 17.79 9.27 1.41
N GLY A 332 17.25 9.16 2.61
CA GLY A 332 16.09 9.93 3.01
C GLY A 332 15.11 9.17 3.90
N VAL A 333 13.93 9.75 4.07
CA VAL A 333 12.90 9.26 4.98
C VAL A 333 11.53 9.32 4.31
N ILE A 334 10.72 8.30 4.57
CA ILE A 334 9.29 8.30 4.33
C ILE A 334 8.61 8.36 5.70
N ASP A 335 7.75 9.35 5.91
CA ASP A 335 6.97 9.50 7.13
C ASP A 335 5.56 8.95 6.87
N LEU A 336 5.25 7.80 7.47
CA LEU A 336 3.96 7.11 7.30
C LEU A 336 2.82 7.79 8.07
N GLY A 337 3.13 8.58 9.10
CA GLY A 337 2.12 9.34 9.85
C GLY A 337 1.77 10.65 9.16
N ALA A 338 2.76 11.36 8.63
CA ALA A 338 2.53 12.55 7.80
C ALA A 338 2.13 12.20 6.36
N GLU A 339 2.31 10.94 5.94
CA GLU A 339 2.13 10.47 4.56
C GLU A 339 2.92 11.31 3.55
N THR A 340 4.19 11.55 3.88
CA THR A 340 5.11 12.30 3.04
C THR A 340 6.40 11.54 2.82
N MET A 341 7.13 11.90 1.77
CA MET A 341 8.48 11.43 1.52
C MET A 341 9.44 12.59 1.27
N ASN A 342 10.69 12.37 1.63
CA ASN A 342 11.82 13.21 1.25
C ASN A 342 13.01 12.30 0.98
N LEU A 343 13.21 11.99 -0.30
CA LEU A 343 14.27 11.13 -0.78
C LEU A 343 15.20 11.96 -1.66
N ARG A 344 16.49 11.72 -1.51
CA ARG A 344 17.55 12.28 -2.32
C ARG A 344 18.25 11.14 -3.04
N ILE A 345 18.51 11.30 -4.32
CA ILE A 345 19.17 10.32 -5.18
C ILE A 345 20.34 11.00 -5.86
N ASP A 346 21.52 10.42 -5.66
CA ASP A 346 22.80 10.84 -6.21
C ASP A 346 23.30 9.76 -7.18
N GLY A 347 23.56 10.12 -8.43
CA GLY A 347 24.08 9.17 -9.41
C GLY A 347 25.47 9.50 -9.91
N GLU A 348 26.25 8.44 -10.09
CA GLU A 348 27.60 8.46 -10.64
C GLU A 348 27.61 7.76 -12.00
N THR A 349 28.21 8.39 -13.00
CA THR A 349 28.31 7.81 -14.35
C THR A 349 29.41 6.77 -14.43
N LYS A 350 29.14 5.65 -15.09
CA LYS A 350 30.12 4.57 -15.32
C LYS A 350 31.10 4.85 -16.46
N GLU A 351 30.86 5.90 -17.24
CA GLU A 351 31.73 6.34 -18.33
C GLU A 351 32.49 7.63 -17.93
N ALA A 352 33.74 7.75 -18.39
CA ALA A 352 34.54 8.96 -18.22
C ALA A 352 33.92 10.15 -18.98
N ARG A 353 33.74 11.29 -18.30
CA ARG A 353 33.14 12.51 -18.90
C ARG A 353 33.90 13.77 -18.50
N LEU A 354 33.97 14.73 -19.43
CA LEU A 354 34.76 15.96 -19.33
C LEU A 354 34.12 17.07 -18.47
N ILE A 355 32.79 17.05 -18.28
CA ILE A 355 32.03 18.06 -17.54
C ILE A 355 31.23 17.36 -16.45
N ARG A 356 31.46 17.77 -15.18
CA ARG A 356 30.75 17.26 -14.00
C ARG A 356 29.79 18.32 -13.46
N LEU A 357 28.47 18.10 -13.57
CA LEU A 357 27.46 18.91 -12.89
C LEU A 357 26.72 18.04 -11.86
N TRP A 358 27.13 18.11 -10.59
CA TRP A 358 26.46 17.34 -9.53
C TRP A 358 25.07 17.92 -9.27
N SER A 359 24.03 17.22 -9.73
CA SER A 359 22.62 17.64 -9.58
C SER A 359 21.80 16.52 -8.93
N PRO A 360 21.76 16.48 -7.59
CA PRO A 360 21.00 15.49 -6.85
C PRO A 360 19.51 15.57 -7.19
N ILE A 361 18.90 14.44 -7.47
CA ILE A 361 17.45 14.36 -7.66
C ILE A 361 16.80 14.29 -6.29
N VAL A 362 15.78 15.11 -6.09
CA VAL A 362 14.95 15.09 -4.89
C VAL A 362 13.54 14.63 -5.22
N VAL A 363 13.00 13.72 -4.43
CA VAL A 363 11.62 13.25 -4.49
C VAL A 363 10.95 13.63 -3.16
N GLN A 364 10.06 14.62 -3.22
CA GLN A 364 9.52 15.27 -2.03
C GLN A 364 8.01 15.48 -2.11
N GLY A 365 7.34 15.45 -0.95
CA GLY A 365 5.93 15.80 -0.81
C GLY A 365 5.05 14.62 -0.41
N PRO A 366 3.72 14.73 -0.59
CA PRO A 366 2.77 13.70 -0.20
C PRO A 366 2.98 12.38 -0.96
N LEU A 367 2.74 11.24 -0.32
CA LEU A 367 2.83 9.91 -0.93
C LEU A 367 1.89 9.73 -2.13
N THR A 368 0.75 10.42 -2.11
CA THR A 368 -0.26 10.41 -3.18
C THR A 368 0.15 11.22 -4.41
N ALA A 369 1.08 12.18 -4.25
CA ALA A 369 1.51 13.07 -5.33
C ALA A 369 2.95 13.58 -5.10
N PRO A 370 3.96 12.70 -5.11
CA PRO A 370 5.34 13.11 -4.89
C PRO A 370 5.84 13.96 -6.05
N ARG A 371 6.58 15.01 -5.74
CA ARG A 371 7.22 15.89 -6.72
C ARG A 371 8.66 15.48 -6.91
N VAL A 372 9.06 15.34 -8.18
CA VAL A 372 10.44 15.05 -8.56
C VAL A 372 11.08 16.35 -9.04
N GLY A 373 12.18 16.74 -8.42
CA GLY A 373 12.93 17.96 -8.74
C GLY A 373 14.43 17.75 -8.67
N ILE A 374 15.17 18.82 -8.95
CA ILE A 374 16.63 18.89 -8.83
C ILE A 374 16.94 19.83 -7.67
N ASP A 375 17.90 19.46 -6.81
CA ASP A 375 18.39 20.34 -5.75
C ASP A 375 19.28 21.44 -6.34
N THR A 376 18.67 22.60 -6.63
CA THR A 376 19.35 23.77 -7.21
C THR A 376 20.27 24.49 -6.22
N GLY A 377 20.13 24.26 -4.91
CA GLY A 377 20.96 24.93 -3.89
C GLY A 377 22.43 24.53 -3.98
N SER A 378 22.68 23.25 -4.26
CA SER A 378 24.03 22.72 -4.49
C SER A 378 24.67 23.26 -5.79
N VAL A 379 23.87 23.48 -6.84
CA VAL A 379 24.31 24.01 -8.14
C VAL A 379 24.77 25.47 -8.04
N VAL A 380 24.06 26.30 -7.26
CA VAL A 380 24.42 27.72 -7.06
C VAL A 380 25.73 27.88 -6.27
N ALA A 381 25.96 27.04 -5.26
CA ALA A 381 27.21 27.05 -4.49
C ALA A 381 28.44 26.72 -5.37
N GLN A 382 28.27 25.82 -6.35
CA GLN A 382 29.34 25.44 -7.28
C GLN A 382 29.67 26.56 -8.27
N ALA A 383 28.66 27.29 -8.77
CA ALA A 383 28.90 28.45 -9.62
C ALA A 383 29.70 29.57 -8.91
N GLY A 384 29.49 29.73 -7.60
CA GLY A 384 30.25 30.68 -6.77
C GLY A 384 31.74 30.36 -6.63
N LEU A 385 32.11 29.07 -6.59
CA LEU A 385 33.51 28.63 -6.49
C LEU A 385 34.26 28.71 -7.83
N ALA A 386 33.58 28.45 -8.95
CA ALA A 386 34.17 28.60 -10.28
C ALA A 386 34.50 30.06 -10.64
N GLY A 387 33.76 31.03 -10.09
CA GLY A 387 33.99 32.47 -10.32
C GLY A 387 35.29 33.02 -9.71
N ILE A 388 35.85 32.36 -8.70
CA ILE A 388 37.05 32.86 -7.98
C ILE A 388 38.35 32.28 -8.59
N LEU A 389 38.30 31.10 -9.20
CA LEU A 389 39.46 30.44 -9.83
C LEU A 389 39.73 30.90 -11.28
N GLY A 390 38.84 31.69 -11.88
CA GLY A 390 38.95 32.15 -13.27
C GLY A 390 40.00 33.23 -13.56
N ALA A 391 40.74 33.70 -12.55
CA ALA A 391 41.62 34.86 -12.69
C ALA A 391 43.13 34.54 -12.83
N VAL A 392 43.60 33.29 -12.71
CA VAL A 392 45.05 33.06 -12.51
C VAL A 392 45.73 32.00 -13.40
N ILE A 393 45.05 31.08 -14.09
CA ILE A 393 45.80 29.98 -14.77
C ILE A 393 45.25 29.61 -16.16
N ASN A 394 46.20 29.59 -17.12
CA ASN A 394 46.18 29.06 -18.49
C ASN A 394 44.92 28.24 -18.89
N PRO A 395 44.16 28.63 -19.94
CA PRO A 395 42.85 28.06 -20.28
C PRO A 395 42.87 26.56 -20.64
N LEU A 396 44.03 25.96 -20.90
CA LEU A 396 44.16 24.53 -21.17
C LEU A 396 44.40 23.66 -19.91
N VAL A 397 44.73 24.26 -18.75
CA VAL A 397 45.01 23.55 -17.49
C VAL A 397 43.81 23.57 -16.53
N ALA A 398 42.84 24.47 -16.75
CA ALA A 398 41.63 24.63 -15.93
C ALA A 398 40.60 23.49 -16.07
N LEU A 399 40.77 22.57 -17.02
CA LEU A 399 39.84 21.45 -17.28
C LEU A 399 40.23 20.15 -16.57
N LEU A 400 41.46 20.05 -16.02
CA LEU A 400 41.93 18.84 -15.35
C LEU A 400 41.17 18.45 -14.06
N PRO A 401 40.70 19.37 -13.18
CA PRO A 401 39.94 18.96 -12.00
C PRO A 401 38.51 18.48 -12.32
N PHE A 402 38.05 18.61 -13.57
CA PHE A 402 36.73 18.16 -14.02
C PHE A 402 36.74 16.78 -14.70
N VAL A 403 37.91 16.18 -14.94
CA VAL A 403 38.01 14.84 -15.55
C VAL A 403 37.86 13.78 -14.46
N ASP A 404 36.68 13.14 -14.36
CA ASP A 404 36.49 11.93 -13.54
C ASP A 404 36.85 10.73 -14.38
N PRO A 405 37.65 9.76 -13.91
CA PRO A 405 37.88 8.54 -14.66
C PRO A 405 36.60 7.70 -14.84
N GLY A 406 35.51 8.02 -14.11
CA GLY A 406 34.26 7.25 -14.15
C GLY A 406 34.49 5.85 -13.62
N LEU A 407 34.44 5.68 -12.29
CA LEU A 407 34.86 4.45 -11.61
C LEU A 407 33.73 3.75 -10.85
N ALA A 408 32.47 4.11 -11.11
CA ALA A 408 31.34 3.40 -10.51
C ALA A 408 31.28 1.97 -11.08
N GLU A 409 31.66 1.00 -10.26
CA GLU A 409 31.53 -0.42 -10.57
C GLU A 409 30.07 -0.90 -10.44
N ASP A 410 29.77 -2.07 -10.99
CA ASP A 410 28.44 -2.66 -10.88
C ASP A 410 28.10 -2.99 -9.42
N ALA A 411 26.84 -2.78 -9.04
CA ALA A 411 26.36 -3.17 -7.72
C ALA A 411 26.35 -4.71 -7.61
N ASN A 412 26.83 -5.25 -6.49
CA ASN A 412 26.65 -6.67 -6.18
C ASN A 412 25.21 -6.92 -5.72
N CYS A 413 24.29 -6.97 -6.69
CA CYS A 413 22.86 -7.09 -6.44
C CYS A 413 22.51 -8.40 -5.71
N GLY A 414 23.30 -9.47 -5.88
CA GLY A 414 23.14 -10.72 -5.12
C GLY A 414 23.36 -10.50 -3.61
N ALA A 415 24.42 -9.77 -3.24
CA ALA A 415 24.69 -9.42 -1.85
C ALA A 415 23.62 -8.46 -1.29
N LEU A 416 23.24 -7.42 -2.03
CA LEU A 416 22.24 -6.43 -1.59
C LEU A 416 20.85 -7.05 -1.38
N VAL A 417 20.44 -7.97 -2.27
CA VAL A 417 19.18 -8.71 -2.12
C VAL A 417 19.25 -9.70 -0.96
N SER A 418 20.42 -10.29 -0.68
CA SER A 418 20.58 -11.20 0.47
C SER A 418 20.56 -10.46 1.82
N SER A 419 21.15 -9.27 1.90
CA SER A 419 21.15 -8.44 3.12
C SER A 419 19.79 -7.81 3.42
N ALA A 420 18.92 -7.71 2.41
CA ALA A 420 17.60 -7.12 2.52
C ALA A 420 16.46 -8.13 2.74
N ARG A 421 16.76 -9.44 2.91
CA ARG A 421 15.78 -10.52 3.06
C ARG A 421 15.42 -10.88 4.51
#